data_AF-A0AAA9SMZ9-F1
#
_entry.id   AF-A0AAA9SMZ9-F1
#
_cell.length_a   1.000
_cell.length_b   1.000
_cell.length_c   1.000
_cell.angle_alpha   90.00
_cell.angle_beta   90.00
_cell.angle_gamma   90.00
#
_symmetry.space_group_name_H-M   'P 1'
#
loop_
_entity.id
_entity.type
_entity.pdbx_description
1 polymer ?
#
loop_
_entity_poly.entity_id
_entity_poly.type
_entity_poly.pdbx_seq_one_letter_code
_entity_poly.pdbx_strand_id
1 'polypeptide(L)'
;MKTTFLFVTENMTALTTGSARAGGIQAFKSDQFAQNQSGLKVTLRTGGCAPGKRRSPLRTPRRSPSLHWPVFTEMKDLLTLVPPLVGLKGNLEMTLASRLSTAVQAAVVGLLAAVAALLLGLASGQGLDVVEAQVLCASSVLTASLAACALGTLMVCIVVGARKLGVNPDNIATPIAASLGDLITLSLLAVVSSFFYRHRDSQYLTPLVCVGFAALTPACVLIAKQNPPVVRILKFGWFPIVLAMLVSSLGGLILNKTLSQPQFRGMAVFAPIMCGVGGNLVAIQTSRISTHLHLWGTPGVLPLWMKKCWPSPCSTFCSSEINATSARVLLVLVVPGHLAFFSIVSLLESQSVPSERTFVLLYLLAGLVQVTVLLHLADVAVRLAWRRALDPDDHCIPYLTGLGDLLGTGLLALCFLAHGLLRTGVWPSSPLDPAPGPS
;
A
#
# COMPACT_ATOMS: atom_id res chain seq x y z
N MET A 1 1.12 -4.80 3.41
CA MET A 1 1.53 -6.00 2.65
C MET A 1 2.10 -7.09 3.56
N LYS A 2 2.96 -6.75 4.54
CA LYS A 2 3.51 -7.69 5.54
C LYS A 2 2.55 -8.22 6.61
N THR A 3 1.48 -7.54 7.02
CA THR A 3 0.56 -8.09 8.06
C THR A 3 -0.15 -9.35 7.61
N THR A 4 -0.41 -9.48 6.30
CA THR A 4 -0.97 -10.70 5.70
C THR A 4 0.12 -11.72 5.38
N PHE A 5 1.38 -11.30 5.27
CA PHE A 5 2.51 -12.17 4.93
C PHE A 5 3.18 -12.78 6.18
N LEU A 6 3.50 -11.98 7.20
CA LEU A 6 3.98 -12.44 8.51
C LEU A 6 2.96 -13.35 9.18
N PHE A 7 1.67 -13.03 9.13
CA PHE A 7 0.64 -13.78 9.84
C PHE A 7 0.36 -15.17 9.24
N VAL A 8 0.46 -15.32 7.92
CA VAL A 8 0.29 -16.64 7.28
C VAL A 8 1.59 -17.46 7.36
N THR A 9 2.74 -16.82 7.51
CA THR A 9 4.04 -17.51 7.64
C THR A 9 4.30 -17.97 9.08
N GLU A 10 3.95 -17.17 10.09
CA GLU A 10 4.00 -17.56 11.52
C GLU A 10 3.06 -18.73 11.85
N ASN A 11 1.90 -18.82 11.20
CA ASN A 11 0.97 -19.95 11.38
C ASN A 11 1.40 -21.24 10.66
N MET A 12 2.35 -21.18 9.72
CA MET A 12 2.82 -22.34 8.95
C MET A 12 4.08 -22.98 9.53
N THR A 13 4.93 -22.24 10.25
CA THR A 13 6.05 -22.83 11.01
C THR A 13 5.57 -23.70 12.17
N ALA A 14 4.36 -23.47 12.70
CA ALA A 14 3.74 -24.33 13.70
C ALA A 14 3.21 -25.67 13.14
N LEU A 15 3.02 -25.77 11.82
CA LEU A 15 2.47 -26.95 11.14
C LEU A 15 3.51 -27.79 10.38
N THR A 16 4.74 -27.28 10.19
CA THR A 16 5.75 -27.92 9.32
C THR A 16 7.04 -28.34 10.00
N THR A 17 7.36 -27.88 11.22
CA THR A 17 8.61 -28.27 11.89
C THR A 17 8.39 -29.35 12.95
N GLY A 18 8.23 -30.59 12.48
CA GLY A 18 8.82 -31.73 13.18
C GLY A 18 10.32 -31.76 12.90
N SER A 19 11.13 -31.71 13.96
CA SER A 19 12.59 -31.98 14.00
C SER A 19 13.58 -30.78 14.00
N ALA A 20 14.15 -30.59 15.19
CA ALA A 20 15.58 -30.39 15.50
C ALA A 20 16.31 -29.08 15.11
N ARG A 21 16.24 -28.07 16.00
CA ARG A 21 17.44 -27.49 16.66
C ARG A 21 17.00 -26.62 17.84
N ALA A 22 16.77 -27.30 18.96
CA ALA A 22 16.32 -26.74 20.23
C ALA A 22 17.53 -26.49 21.15
N GLY A 23 17.60 -25.32 21.77
CA GLY A 23 18.59 -25.02 22.79
C GLY A 23 18.40 -23.62 23.37
N GLY A 24 18.48 -22.57 22.52
CA GLY A 24 18.35 -21.18 22.98
C GLY A 24 16.93 -20.60 22.95
N ILE A 25 16.04 -21.14 22.10
CA ILE A 25 14.68 -20.59 21.86
C ILE A 25 13.64 -21.18 22.84
N GLN A 26 13.98 -22.26 23.54
CA GLN A 26 13.05 -22.99 24.41
C GLN A 26 12.75 -22.25 25.73
N ALA A 27 13.72 -21.53 26.30
CA ALA A 27 13.53 -20.79 27.56
C ALA A 27 12.61 -19.56 27.37
N PHE A 28 12.68 -18.89 26.22
CA PHE A 28 11.81 -17.75 25.92
C PHE A 28 10.39 -18.18 25.48
N LYS A 29 10.26 -19.40 24.93
CA LYS A 29 8.97 -19.99 24.55
C LYS A 29 8.16 -20.51 25.74
N SER A 30 8.78 -20.95 26.85
CA SER A 30 8.00 -21.46 28.00
C SER A 30 7.25 -20.37 28.75
N ASP A 31 7.83 -19.17 28.87
CA ASP A 31 7.19 -18.06 29.59
C ASP A 31 6.02 -17.42 28.82
N GLN A 32 6.10 -17.37 27.48
CA GLN A 32 4.98 -16.92 26.64
C GLN A 32 3.85 -17.96 26.54
N PHE A 33 4.17 -19.26 26.56
CA PHE A 33 3.13 -20.31 26.56
C PHE A 33 2.40 -20.41 27.90
N ALA A 34 3.07 -20.12 29.02
CA ALA A 34 2.46 -20.10 30.35
C ALA A 34 1.43 -18.97 30.52
N GLN A 35 1.66 -17.80 29.90
CA GLN A 35 0.70 -16.68 29.96
C GLN A 35 -0.59 -16.96 29.16
N ASN A 36 -0.51 -17.64 28.02
CA ASN A 36 -1.68 -17.93 27.17
C ASN A 36 -2.54 -19.12 27.63
N GLN A 37 -2.05 -19.96 28.54
CA GLN A 37 -2.83 -21.07 29.13
C GLN A 37 -3.58 -20.70 30.42
N SER A 38 -3.43 -19.47 30.92
CA SER A 38 -4.09 -19.01 32.15
C SER A 38 -5.63 -18.91 32.07
N GLY A 39 -6.20 -18.95 30.86
CA GLY A 39 -7.65 -18.88 30.61
C GLY A 39 -8.40 -20.21 30.44
N LEU A 40 -7.72 -21.37 30.41
CA LEU A 40 -8.41 -22.64 30.14
C LEU A 40 -7.72 -23.85 30.84
N LYS A 41 -7.83 -23.93 32.17
CA LYS A 41 -7.46 -25.14 32.93
C LYS A 41 -8.55 -26.22 32.77
N VAL A 42 -8.47 -26.99 31.69
CA VAL A 42 -9.12 -28.32 31.63
C VAL A 42 -8.21 -29.30 32.37
N THR A 43 -8.58 -29.64 33.60
CA THR A 43 -7.80 -30.56 34.44
C THR A 43 -8.16 -32.00 34.06
N LEU A 44 -7.37 -32.63 33.18
CA LEU A 44 -7.42 -34.08 32.96
C LEU A 44 -6.44 -34.76 33.93
N ARG A 45 -6.97 -35.31 35.04
CA ARG A 45 -6.22 -36.20 35.95
C ARG A 45 -6.10 -37.58 35.29
N THR A 46 -4.94 -37.91 34.73
CA THR A 46 -4.55 -39.29 34.46
C THR A 46 -4.07 -39.94 35.76
N GLY A 47 -4.77 -40.99 36.21
CA GLY A 47 -4.46 -41.72 37.43
C GLY A 47 -3.16 -42.50 37.32
N GLY A 48 -2.20 -42.19 38.20
CA GLY A 48 -1.02 -42.99 38.48
C GLY A 48 -1.11 -43.57 39.90
N CYS A 49 -0.95 -44.88 40.01
CA CYS A 49 -1.04 -45.67 41.23
C CYS A 49 0.25 -45.58 42.05
N ALA A 50 0.18 -45.23 43.35
CA ALA A 50 1.15 -45.60 44.39
C ALA A 50 0.58 -45.33 45.81
N PRO A 51 0.98 -46.08 46.86
CA PRO A 51 0.16 -46.27 48.06
C PRO A 51 0.56 -45.42 49.27
N GLY A 52 -0.43 -45.15 50.14
CA GLY A 52 -0.23 -44.98 51.58
C GLY A 52 -0.25 -43.56 52.16
N LYS A 53 -1.39 -43.17 52.78
CA LYS A 53 -1.50 -42.78 54.21
C LYS A 53 -2.85 -42.10 54.54
N ARG A 54 -3.52 -42.69 55.54
CA ARG A 54 -4.46 -42.18 56.56
C ARG A 54 -5.71 -41.36 56.16
N ARG A 55 -6.87 -41.86 56.63
CA ARG A 55 -8.23 -41.27 56.73
C ARG A 55 -8.21 -39.98 57.59
N SER A 56 -9.02 -38.95 57.34
CA SER A 56 -10.45 -38.82 57.73
C SER A 56 -11.09 -37.51 57.13
N PRO A 57 -12.38 -37.13 57.35
CA PRO A 57 -13.41 -37.25 56.31
C PRO A 57 -14.25 -35.96 56.01
N LEU A 58 -15.20 -36.10 55.06
CA LEU A 58 -16.31 -35.19 54.68
C LEU A 58 -16.00 -33.85 53.98
N ARG A 59 -16.16 -33.85 52.65
CA ARG A 59 -16.75 -32.71 51.92
C ARG A 59 -17.52 -33.23 50.70
N THR A 60 -18.81 -32.92 50.64
CA THR A 60 -19.71 -33.21 49.52
C THR A 60 -19.20 -32.55 48.23
N PRO A 61 -19.14 -33.24 47.07
CA PRO A 61 -18.78 -32.56 45.84
C PRO A 61 -20.03 -31.90 45.24
N ARG A 62 -20.03 -30.55 45.20
CA ARG A 62 -20.91 -29.79 44.30
C ARG A 62 -20.64 -30.23 42.87
N ARG A 63 -21.66 -30.76 42.18
CA ARG A 63 -21.63 -31.02 40.73
C ARG A 63 -21.44 -29.69 40.00
N SER A 64 -20.26 -29.46 39.43
CA SER A 64 -20.10 -28.56 38.30
C SER A 64 -20.73 -29.23 37.07
N PRO A 65 -21.50 -28.53 36.23
CA PRO A 65 -22.02 -29.11 34.99
C PRO A 65 -20.83 -29.27 34.05
N SER A 66 -20.26 -30.47 34.01
CA SER A 66 -19.38 -30.87 32.93
C SER A 66 -20.21 -30.87 31.65
N LEU A 67 -19.84 -30.00 30.72
CA LEU A 67 -20.44 -29.86 29.40
C LEU A 67 -20.08 -31.11 28.56
N HIS A 68 -20.69 -32.25 28.91
CA HIS A 68 -20.51 -33.54 28.23
C HIS A 68 -21.46 -33.58 27.02
N TRP A 69 -21.01 -33.02 25.91
CA TRP A 69 -21.71 -33.18 24.64
C TRP A 69 -21.48 -34.60 24.12
N PRO A 70 -22.54 -35.42 23.93
CA PRO A 70 -22.42 -36.84 23.56
C PRO A 70 -21.63 -37.08 22.26
N VAL A 71 -21.70 -36.13 21.33
CA VAL A 71 -21.01 -36.15 20.03
C VAL A 71 -19.49 -36.26 20.17
N PHE A 72 -18.87 -35.59 21.15
CA PHE A 72 -17.42 -35.62 21.35
C PHE A 72 -16.93 -36.87 22.08
N THR A 73 -17.83 -37.64 22.69
CA THR A 73 -17.54 -38.94 23.32
C THR A 73 -17.68 -40.11 22.35
N GLU A 74 -18.62 -40.04 21.40
CA GLU A 74 -18.86 -41.11 20.42
C GLU A 74 -17.98 -40.98 19.16
N MET A 75 -17.68 -39.76 18.71
CA MET A 75 -16.76 -39.53 17.58
C MET A 75 -15.50 -38.80 18.05
N LYS A 76 -14.52 -39.57 18.55
CA LYS A 76 -13.22 -39.03 18.99
C LYS A 76 -12.48 -38.28 17.88
N ASP A 77 -12.72 -38.63 16.62
CA ASP A 77 -12.14 -37.96 15.45
C ASP A 77 -12.60 -36.50 15.32
N LEU A 78 -13.76 -36.13 15.88
CA LEU A 78 -14.26 -34.75 15.86
C LEU A 78 -13.39 -33.80 16.70
N LEU A 79 -12.70 -34.32 17.72
CA LEU A 79 -11.72 -33.57 18.52
C LEU A 79 -10.47 -33.19 17.71
N THR A 80 -10.15 -33.94 16.64
CA THR A 80 -9.03 -33.60 15.74
C THR A 80 -9.34 -32.40 14.83
N LEU A 81 -10.64 -32.11 14.61
CA LEU A 81 -11.12 -30.96 13.85
C LEU A 81 -11.24 -29.68 14.70
N VAL A 82 -11.26 -29.79 16.02
CA VAL A 82 -11.41 -28.63 16.92
C VAL A 82 -10.23 -27.64 16.78
N PRO A 83 -8.95 -28.04 16.82
CA PRO A 83 -7.84 -27.10 16.65
C PRO A 83 -7.83 -26.41 15.26
N PRO A 84 -8.03 -27.12 14.13
CA PRO A 84 -8.17 -26.48 12.82
C PRO A 84 -9.36 -25.51 12.71
N LEU A 85 -10.53 -25.85 13.26
CA LEU A 85 -11.72 -24.98 13.21
C LEU A 85 -11.57 -23.72 14.06
N VAL A 86 -10.97 -23.84 15.25
CA VAL A 86 -10.66 -22.69 16.12
C VAL A 86 -9.59 -21.80 15.46
N GLY A 87 -8.55 -22.39 14.87
CA GLY A 87 -7.54 -21.65 14.12
C GLY A 87 -8.10 -20.95 12.88
N LEU A 88 -9.00 -21.59 12.15
CA LEU A 88 -9.68 -21.00 10.99
C LEU A 88 -10.53 -19.81 11.39
N LYS A 89 -11.30 -19.91 12.49
CA LYS A 89 -12.10 -18.81 13.01
C LYS A 89 -11.22 -17.60 13.35
N GLY A 90 -10.15 -17.79 14.13
CA GLY A 90 -9.24 -16.71 14.50
C GLY A 90 -8.56 -16.07 13.28
N ASN A 91 -8.17 -16.87 12.30
CA ASN A 91 -7.52 -16.36 11.08
C ASN A 91 -8.47 -15.56 10.18
N LEU A 92 -9.73 -15.97 10.09
CA LEU A 92 -10.77 -15.24 9.35
C LEU A 92 -11.10 -13.92 10.05
N GLU A 93 -11.29 -13.93 11.37
CA GLU A 93 -11.59 -12.73 12.15
C GLU A 93 -10.45 -11.70 12.05
N MET A 94 -9.19 -12.14 12.18
CA MET A 94 -8.03 -11.28 12.00
C MET A 94 -7.94 -10.71 10.59
N THR A 95 -8.17 -11.55 9.57
CA THR A 95 -8.11 -11.09 8.16
C THR A 95 -9.20 -10.07 7.88
N LEU A 96 -10.44 -10.33 8.30
CA LEU A 96 -11.57 -9.42 8.15
C LEU A 96 -11.30 -8.09 8.87
N ALA A 97 -10.88 -8.15 10.14
CA ALA A 97 -10.55 -6.97 10.94
C ALA A 97 -9.44 -6.13 10.29
N SER A 98 -8.38 -6.76 9.80
CA SER A 98 -7.30 -6.07 9.09
C SER A 98 -7.80 -5.38 7.84
N ARG A 99 -8.67 -6.02 7.05
CA ARG A 99 -9.16 -5.49 5.77
C ARG A 99 -10.14 -4.33 5.96
N LEU A 100 -11.06 -4.49 6.90
CA LEU A 100 -11.98 -3.44 7.28
C LEU A 100 -11.24 -2.22 7.83
N SER A 101 -10.21 -2.45 8.66
CA SER A 101 -9.35 -1.38 9.18
C SER A 101 -8.61 -0.64 8.07
N THR A 102 -8.06 -1.36 7.07
CA THR A 102 -7.41 -0.72 5.91
C THR A 102 -8.38 0.06 5.04
N ALA A 103 -9.62 -0.41 4.87
CA ALA A 103 -10.63 0.32 4.10
C ALA A 103 -10.99 1.66 4.76
N VAL A 104 -11.15 1.68 6.09
CA VAL A 104 -11.38 2.93 6.83
C VAL A 104 -10.16 3.85 6.82
N GLN A 105 -8.94 3.32 6.96
CA GLN A 105 -7.73 4.14 6.80
C GLN A 105 -7.68 4.79 5.41
N ALA A 106 -8.01 4.03 4.35
CA ALA A 106 -8.07 4.57 3.00
C ALA A 106 -9.16 5.65 2.87
N ALA A 107 -10.33 5.46 3.49
CA ALA A 107 -11.39 6.47 3.54
C ALA A 107 -10.89 7.80 4.14
N VAL A 108 -10.18 7.73 5.27
CA VAL A 108 -9.59 8.90 5.93
C VAL A 108 -8.52 9.54 5.06
N VAL A 109 -7.64 8.76 4.45
CA VAL A 109 -6.60 9.28 3.54
C VAL A 109 -7.22 9.93 2.31
N GLY A 110 -8.29 9.35 1.75
CA GLY A 110 -9.06 9.94 0.66
C GLY A 110 -9.68 11.29 1.04
N LEU A 111 -10.27 11.38 2.24
CA LEU A 111 -10.77 12.65 2.76
C LEU A 111 -9.65 13.69 2.91
N LEU A 112 -8.51 13.29 3.48
CA LEU A 112 -7.36 14.18 3.64
C LEU A 112 -6.80 14.64 2.29
N ALA A 113 -6.78 13.77 1.28
CA ALA A 113 -6.38 14.13 -0.08
C ALA A 113 -7.34 15.14 -0.72
N ALA A 114 -8.66 14.97 -0.55
CA ALA A 114 -9.65 15.93 -1.03
C ALA A 114 -9.49 17.30 -0.34
N VAL A 115 -9.32 17.31 0.99
CA VAL A 115 -9.08 18.54 1.75
C VAL A 115 -7.76 19.21 1.32
N ALA A 116 -6.68 18.44 1.17
CA ALA A 116 -5.40 18.96 0.71
C ALA A 116 -5.52 19.60 -0.69
N ALA A 117 -6.23 18.94 -1.62
CA ALA A 117 -6.49 19.47 -2.95
C ALA A 117 -7.28 20.79 -2.90
N LEU A 118 -8.32 20.89 -2.06
CA LEU A 118 -9.09 22.12 -1.88
C LEU A 118 -8.25 23.25 -1.27
N LEU A 119 -7.46 22.96 -0.24
CA LEU A 119 -6.58 23.94 0.40
C LEU A 119 -5.49 24.46 -0.56
N LEU A 120 -4.90 23.57 -1.36
CA LEU A 120 -3.92 23.93 -2.38
C LEU A 120 -4.58 24.72 -3.53
N GLY A 121 -5.81 24.37 -3.92
CA GLY A 121 -6.60 25.11 -4.90
C GLY A 121 -6.87 26.55 -4.44
N LEU A 122 -7.34 26.71 -3.20
CA LEU A 122 -7.53 28.01 -2.54
C LEU A 122 -6.24 28.83 -2.50
N ALA A 123 -5.14 28.23 -2.03
CA ALA A 123 -3.83 28.88 -1.97
C ALA A 123 -3.31 29.31 -3.36
N SER A 124 -3.80 28.64 -4.41
CA SER A 124 -3.45 28.96 -5.79
C SER A 124 -4.34 30.02 -6.45
N GLY A 125 -5.32 30.57 -5.71
CA GLY A 125 -6.26 31.59 -6.19
C GLY A 125 -7.52 31.03 -6.86
N GLN A 126 -7.80 29.73 -6.74
CA GLN A 126 -9.05 29.14 -7.21
C GLN A 126 -10.18 29.42 -6.21
N GLY A 127 -11.38 29.75 -6.72
CA GLY A 127 -12.56 29.93 -5.88
C GLY A 127 -13.00 28.61 -5.24
N LEU A 128 -13.69 28.69 -4.10
CA LEU A 128 -14.27 27.53 -3.44
C LEU A 128 -15.76 27.43 -3.78
N ASP A 129 -16.13 26.52 -4.67
CA ASP A 129 -17.52 26.11 -4.78
C ASP A 129 -17.81 25.01 -3.74
N VAL A 130 -18.80 25.26 -2.88
CA VAL A 130 -19.17 24.35 -1.80
C VAL A 130 -19.70 23.04 -2.36
N VAL A 131 -20.43 23.09 -3.49
CA VAL A 131 -20.98 21.89 -4.13
C VAL A 131 -19.86 21.04 -4.72
N GLU A 132 -18.93 21.64 -5.45
CA GLU A 132 -17.74 20.95 -5.95
C GLU A 132 -16.88 20.35 -4.83
N ALA A 133 -16.66 21.10 -3.74
CA ALA A 133 -15.92 20.63 -2.58
C ALA A 133 -16.59 19.41 -1.91
N GLN A 134 -17.91 19.42 -1.80
CA GLN A 134 -18.67 18.29 -1.26
C GLN A 134 -18.54 17.05 -2.16
N VAL A 135 -18.75 17.23 -3.48
CA VAL A 135 -18.64 16.14 -4.47
C VAL A 135 -17.24 15.53 -4.47
N LEU A 136 -16.19 16.35 -4.39
CA LEU A 136 -14.80 15.89 -4.32
C LEU A 136 -14.55 15.07 -3.04
N CYS A 137 -15.06 15.53 -1.89
CA CYS A 137 -14.92 14.80 -0.63
C CYS A 137 -15.62 13.43 -0.66
N ALA A 138 -16.89 13.38 -1.08
CA ALA A 138 -17.65 12.13 -1.08
C ALA A 138 -17.12 11.13 -2.10
N SER A 139 -16.78 11.60 -3.30
CA SER A 139 -16.21 10.75 -4.34
C SER A 139 -14.85 10.18 -3.92
N SER A 140 -13.98 10.98 -3.31
CA SER A 140 -12.68 10.52 -2.80
C SER A 140 -12.82 9.48 -1.69
N VAL A 141 -13.67 9.74 -0.68
CA VAL A 141 -13.90 8.81 0.45
C VAL A 141 -14.47 7.48 -0.02
N LEU A 142 -15.51 7.51 -0.85
CA LEU A 142 -16.14 6.28 -1.35
C LEU A 142 -15.18 5.50 -2.26
N THR A 143 -14.49 6.19 -3.17
CA THR A 143 -13.50 5.57 -4.06
C THR A 143 -12.37 4.91 -3.29
N ALA A 144 -11.76 5.62 -2.34
CA ALA A 144 -10.64 5.09 -1.57
C ALA A 144 -11.05 3.84 -0.77
N SER A 145 -12.26 3.84 -0.23
CA SER A 145 -12.82 2.70 0.52
C SER A 145 -13.09 1.49 -0.38
N LEU A 146 -13.74 1.70 -1.53
CA LEU A 146 -14.04 0.64 -2.50
C LEU A 146 -12.76 0.07 -3.11
N ALA A 147 -11.80 0.93 -3.47
CA ALA A 147 -10.51 0.51 -4.01
C ALA A 147 -9.71 -0.27 -2.97
N ALA A 148 -9.65 0.17 -1.71
CA ALA A 148 -8.96 -0.58 -0.65
C ALA A 148 -9.58 -1.95 -0.39
N CYS A 149 -10.91 -2.07 -0.49
CA CYS A 149 -11.61 -3.35 -0.42
C CYS A 149 -11.24 -4.26 -1.61
N ALA A 150 -11.38 -3.75 -2.83
CA ALA A 150 -11.09 -4.48 -4.07
C ALA A 150 -9.62 -4.93 -4.17
N LEU A 151 -8.68 -4.05 -3.84
CA LEU A 151 -7.25 -4.38 -3.82
C LEU A 151 -6.91 -5.33 -2.67
N GLY A 152 -7.60 -5.20 -1.54
CA GLY A 152 -7.45 -6.11 -0.41
C GLY A 152 -7.86 -7.55 -0.75
N THR A 153 -9.00 -7.73 -1.42
CA THR A 153 -9.48 -9.04 -1.86
C THR A 153 -8.62 -9.60 -2.98
N LEU A 154 -8.25 -8.77 -3.97
CA LEU A 154 -7.35 -9.14 -5.05
C LEU A 154 -6.01 -9.67 -4.53
N MET A 155 -5.39 -8.97 -3.57
CA MET A 155 -4.14 -9.40 -2.96
C MET A 155 -4.24 -10.76 -2.26
N VAL A 156 -5.36 -11.02 -1.57
CA VAL A 156 -5.61 -12.33 -0.95
C VAL A 156 -5.71 -13.41 -2.02
N CYS A 157 -6.46 -13.18 -3.09
CA CYS A 157 -6.59 -14.11 -4.20
C CYS A 157 -5.23 -14.44 -4.85
N ILE A 158 -4.39 -13.43 -5.12
CA ILE A 158 -3.08 -13.64 -5.73
C ILE A 158 -2.14 -14.39 -4.79
N VAL A 159 -2.08 -14.02 -3.51
CA VAL A 159 -1.20 -14.69 -2.54
C VAL A 159 -1.62 -16.15 -2.33
N VAL A 160 -2.92 -16.42 -2.20
CA VAL A 160 -3.44 -17.80 -2.07
C VAL A 160 -3.18 -18.59 -3.35
N GLY A 161 -3.40 -18.00 -4.52
CA GLY A 161 -3.14 -18.62 -5.82
C GLY A 161 -1.67 -18.96 -6.02
N ALA A 162 -0.76 -18.02 -5.74
CA ALA A 162 0.69 -18.23 -5.84
C ALA A 162 1.18 -19.35 -4.92
N ARG A 163 0.66 -19.41 -3.68
CA ARG A 163 0.97 -20.51 -2.76
C ARG A 163 0.49 -21.87 -3.27
N LYS A 164 -0.72 -21.95 -3.85
CA LYS A 164 -1.24 -23.20 -4.44
C LYS A 164 -0.39 -23.69 -5.61
N LEU A 165 0.22 -22.76 -6.36
CA LEU A 165 1.09 -23.06 -7.50
C LEU A 165 2.57 -23.27 -7.11
N GLY A 166 2.92 -23.15 -5.82
CA GLY A 166 4.30 -23.27 -5.35
C GLY A 166 5.23 -22.14 -5.81
N VAL A 167 4.68 -21.03 -6.33
CA VAL A 167 5.46 -19.87 -6.78
C VAL A 167 5.54 -18.85 -5.66
N ASN A 168 6.70 -18.21 -5.51
CA ASN A 168 6.87 -17.15 -4.53
C ASN A 168 5.86 -16.02 -4.80
N PRO A 169 4.94 -15.73 -3.85
CA PRO A 169 3.92 -14.71 -4.05
C PRO A 169 4.51 -13.32 -4.28
N ASP A 170 5.67 -12.96 -3.75
CA ASP A 170 6.26 -11.63 -3.96
C ASP A 170 6.69 -11.37 -5.41
N ASN A 171 7.02 -12.44 -6.16
CA ASN A 171 7.39 -12.34 -7.57
C ASN A 171 6.18 -12.09 -8.49
N ILE A 172 4.97 -12.38 -8.02
CA ILE A 172 3.72 -12.30 -8.78
C ILE A 172 2.81 -11.20 -8.23
N ALA A 173 2.56 -11.22 -6.92
CA ALA A 173 1.67 -10.30 -6.22
C ALA A 173 2.15 -8.85 -6.33
N THR A 174 3.44 -8.59 -6.16
CA THR A 174 3.98 -7.22 -6.22
C THR A 174 3.75 -6.55 -7.59
N PRO A 175 4.15 -7.15 -8.73
CA PRO A 175 3.90 -6.52 -10.04
C PRO A 175 2.41 -6.48 -10.41
N ILE A 176 1.65 -7.56 -10.15
CA ILE A 176 0.22 -7.59 -10.51
C ILE A 176 -0.58 -6.58 -9.70
N ALA A 177 -0.33 -6.50 -8.40
CA ALA A 177 -1.08 -5.58 -7.55
C ALA A 177 -0.68 -4.13 -7.75
N ALA A 178 0.56 -3.86 -8.16
CA ALA A 178 0.98 -2.55 -8.63
C ALA A 178 0.19 -2.16 -9.90
N SER A 179 0.17 -3.02 -10.93
CA SER A 179 -0.50 -2.70 -12.20
C SER A 179 -2.03 -2.64 -12.10
N LEU A 180 -2.65 -3.56 -11.34
CA LEU A 180 -4.11 -3.56 -11.14
C LEU A 180 -4.53 -2.53 -10.10
N GLY A 181 -3.63 -2.15 -9.19
CA GLY A 181 -3.76 -1.08 -8.21
C GLY A 181 -4.27 0.21 -8.83
N ASP A 182 -3.41 0.80 -9.66
CA ASP A 182 -3.66 2.08 -10.31
C ASP A 182 -4.86 2.03 -11.25
N LEU A 183 -5.06 0.91 -11.95
CA LEU A 183 -6.21 0.73 -12.84
C LEU A 183 -7.53 0.71 -12.05
N ILE A 184 -7.60 -0.05 -10.96
CA ILE A 184 -8.82 -0.17 -10.14
C ILE A 184 -9.12 1.16 -9.46
N THR A 185 -8.12 1.85 -8.91
CA THR A 185 -8.33 3.14 -8.22
C THR A 185 -8.82 4.22 -9.19
N LEU A 186 -8.17 4.39 -10.35
CA LEU A 186 -8.56 5.40 -11.34
C LEU A 186 -9.93 5.12 -11.97
N SER A 187 -10.21 3.85 -12.30
CA SER A 187 -11.51 3.47 -12.86
C SER A 187 -12.65 3.66 -11.87
N LEU A 188 -12.47 3.27 -10.60
CA LEU A 188 -13.44 3.54 -9.54
C LEU A 188 -13.61 5.03 -9.31
N LEU A 189 -12.52 5.81 -9.29
CA LEU A 189 -12.58 7.26 -9.12
C LEU A 189 -13.43 7.91 -10.22
N ALA A 190 -13.21 7.52 -11.48
CA ALA A 190 -13.96 8.05 -12.61
C ALA A 190 -15.46 7.70 -12.52
N VAL A 191 -15.79 6.45 -12.22
CA VAL A 191 -17.19 5.99 -12.11
C VAL A 191 -17.90 6.65 -10.93
N VAL A 192 -17.28 6.64 -9.75
CA VAL A 192 -17.85 7.22 -8.53
C VAL A 192 -17.98 8.75 -8.66
N SER A 193 -16.96 9.43 -9.17
CA SER A 193 -17.00 10.87 -9.39
C SER A 193 -18.07 11.26 -10.40
N SER A 194 -18.20 10.52 -11.52
CA SER A 194 -19.28 10.74 -12.50
C SER A 194 -20.68 10.57 -11.90
N PHE A 195 -20.86 9.56 -11.04
CA PHE A 195 -22.12 9.33 -10.34
C PHE A 195 -22.50 10.51 -9.43
N PHE A 196 -21.57 10.99 -8.60
CA PHE A 196 -21.83 12.15 -7.72
C PHE A 196 -21.99 13.44 -8.50
N TYR A 197 -21.24 13.63 -9.59
CA TYR A 197 -21.36 14.80 -10.45
C TYR A 197 -22.76 14.88 -11.09
N ARG A 198 -23.31 13.75 -11.56
CA ARG A 198 -24.67 13.69 -12.12
C ARG A 198 -25.76 13.97 -11.08
N HIS A 199 -25.49 13.68 -9.81
CA HIS A 199 -26.42 13.91 -8.70
C HIS A 199 -26.01 15.12 -7.82
N ARG A 200 -25.20 16.05 -8.35
CA ARG A 200 -24.68 17.19 -7.58
C ARG A 200 -25.76 18.10 -6.99
N ASP A 201 -26.94 18.13 -7.63
CA ASP A 201 -28.08 18.93 -7.18
C ASP A 201 -28.79 18.29 -5.96
N SER A 202 -28.49 17.02 -5.64
CA SER A 202 -28.99 16.37 -4.43
C SER A 202 -28.21 16.83 -3.20
N GLN A 203 -28.81 17.71 -2.41
CA GLN A 203 -28.21 18.29 -1.20
C GLN A 203 -27.88 17.26 -0.10
N TYR A 204 -28.49 16.07 -0.13
CA TYR A 204 -28.36 15.08 0.94
C TYR A 204 -27.45 13.90 0.62
N LEU A 205 -27.30 13.52 -0.65
CA LEU A 205 -26.57 12.31 -1.04
C LEU A 205 -25.09 12.36 -0.63
N THR A 206 -24.43 13.44 -0.98
CA THR A 206 -23.01 13.69 -0.75
C THR A 206 -22.65 13.77 0.74
N PRO A 207 -23.32 14.59 1.58
CA PRO A 207 -23.04 14.62 3.01
C PRO A 207 -23.42 13.31 3.72
N LEU A 208 -24.47 12.61 3.27
CA LEU A 208 -24.85 11.31 3.85
C LEU A 208 -23.74 10.28 3.74
N VAL A 209 -23.07 10.21 2.58
CA VAL A 209 -21.95 9.29 2.37
C VAL A 209 -20.76 9.64 3.28
N CYS A 210 -20.40 10.93 3.36
CA CYS A 210 -19.33 11.39 4.25
C CYS A 210 -19.63 11.08 5.72
N VAL A 211 -20.85 11.37 6.19
CA VAL A 211 -21.28 11.08 7.57
C VAL A 211 -21.32 9.58 7.83
N GLY A 212 -21.77 8.78 6.87
CA GLY A 212 -21.79 7.32 6.97
C GLY A 212 -20.40 6.71 7.19
N PHE A 213 -19.40 7.15 6.42
CA PHE A 213 -18.02 6.70 6.62
C PHE A 213 -17.39 7.24 7.90
N ALA A 214 -17.71 8.49 8.29
CA ALA A 214 -17.29 9.03 9.58
C ALA A 214 -17.86 8.21 10.75
N ALA A 215 -19.11 7.78 10.67
CA ALA A 215 -19.75 6.92 11.66
C ALA A 215 -19.22 5.47 11.67
N LEU A 216 -18.80 4.95 10.51
CA LEU A 216 -18.20 3.62 10.40
C LEU A 216 -16.78 3.55 11.00
N THR A 217 -16.07 4.68 11.02
CA THR A 217 -14.70 4.80 11.54
C THR A 217 -14.55 4.31 12.99
N PRO A 218 -15.31 4.80 13.98
CA PRO A 218 -15.19 4.32 15.36
C PRO A 218 -15.49 2.83 15.50
N ALA A 219 -16.48 2.30 14.79
CA ALA A 219 -16.78 0.87 14.80
C ALA A 219 -15.58 0.03 14.34
N CYS A 220 -14.91 0.47 13.27
CA CYS A 220 -13.72 -0.22 12.75
C CYS A 220 -12.52 -0.11 13.69
N VAL A 221 -12.34 1.03 14.38
CA VAL A 221 -11.31 1.19 15.41
C VAL A 221 -11.57 0.24 16.60
N LEU A 222 -12.83 0.07 17.00
CA LEU A 222 -13.19 -0.87 18.07
C LEU A 222 -12.90 -2.33 17.67
N ILE A 223 -13.20 -2.71 16.43
CA ILE A 223 -12.85 -4.03 15.88
C ILE A 223 -11.32 -4.19 15.79
N ALA A 224 -10.60 -3.16 15.36
CA ALA A 224 -9.14 -3.17 15.26
C ALA A 224 -8.47 -3.39 16.63
N LYS A 225 -9.02 -2.79 17.70
CA LYS A 225 -8.50 -2.91 19.08
C LYS A 225 -8.43 -4.35 19.59
N GLN A 226 -9.25 -5.25 19.04
CA GLN A 226 -9.23 -6.67 19.39
C GLN A 226 -7.98 -7.39 18.85
N ASN A 227 -7.28 -6.80 17.87
CA ASN A 227 -6.16 -7.40 17.18
C ASN A 227 -4.88 -6.55 17.34
N PRO A 228 -3.96 -6.89 18.27
CA PRO A 228 -2.72 -6.15 18.51
C PRO A 228 -1.87 -5.79 17.27
N PRO A 229 -1.67 -6.69 16.27
CA PRO A 229 -0.89 -6.34 15.08
C PRO A 229 -1.57 -5.26 14.21
N VAL A 230 -2.90 -5.24 14.14
CA VAL A 230 -3.66 -4.23 13.39
C VAL A 230 -3.57 -2.88 14.09
N VAL A 231 -3.66 -2.86 15.42
CA VAL A 231 -3.51 -1.63 16.23
C VAL A 231 -2.13 -1.00 16.06
N ARG A 232 -1.07 -1.79 15.98
CA ARG A 232 0.29 -1.27 15.78
C ARG A 232 0.38 -0.46 14.49
N ILE A 233 -0.12 -1.00 13.39
CA ILE A 233 -0.12 -0.33 12.07
C ILE A 233 -1.00 0.91 12.11
N LEU A 234 -2.19 0.81 12.70
CA LEU A 234 -3.12 1.94 12.83
C LEU A 234 -2.57 3.07 13.73
N LYS A 235 -1.60 2.81 14.61
CA LYS A 235 -0.99 3.87 15.44
C LYS A 235 0.21 4.53 14.78
N PHE A 236 1.07 3.75 14.14
CA PHE A 236 2.38 4.24 13.66
C PHE A 236 2.46 4.49 12.15
N GLY A 237 1.52 3.98 11.35
CA GLY A 237 1.55 4.08 9.89
C GLY A 237 1.11 5.44 9.30
N TRP A 238 0.55 6.35 10.10
CA TRP A 238 -0.01 7.60 9.58
C TRP A 238 1.03 8.57 9.03
N PHE A 239 2.20 8.66 9.68
CA PHE A 239 3.18 9.67 9.31
C PHE A 239 3.72 9.48 7.88
N PRO A 240 4.10 8.26 7.44
CA PRO A 240 4.46 8.01 6.05
C PRO A 240 3.34 8.28 5.05
N ILE A 241 2.13 7.81 5.35
CA ILE A 241 1.00 7.89 4.42
C ILE A 241 0.55 9.34 4.22
N VAL A 242 0.39 10.11 5.29
CA VAL A 242 -0.08 11.50 5.22
C VAL A 242 0.95 12.38 4.51
N LEU A 243 2.23 12.26 4.85
CA LEU A 243 3.26 13.07 4.21
C LEU A 243 3.46 12.68 2.74
N ALA A 244 3.35 11.40 2.38
CA ALA A 244 3.34 10.97 0.96
C ALA A 244 2.15 11.56 0.19
N MET A 245 0.95 11.54 0.78
CA MET A 245 -0.25 12.14 0.18
C MET A 245 -0.09 13.65 -0.03
N LEU A 246 0.50 14.38 0.92
CA LEU A 246 0.76 15.81 0.76
C LEU A 246 1.73 16.09 -0.40
N VAL A 247 2.80 15.31 -0.53
CA VAL A 247 3.77 15.44 -1.63
C VAL A 247 3.11 15.12 -2.97
N SER A 248 2.33 14.04 -3.06
CA SER A 248 1.60 13.66 -4.28
C SER A 248 0.56 14.73 -4.68
N SER A 249 -0.11 15.36 -3.69
CA SER A 249 -1.07 16.46 -3.93
C SER A 249 -0.45 17.69 -4.60
N LEU A 250 0.85 17.97 -4.35
CA LEU A 250 1.58 19.02 -5.06
C LEU A 250 1.72 18.69 -6.56
N GLY A 251 1.95 17.42 -6.89
CA GLY A 251 1.96 16.94 -8.29
C GLY A 251 0.60 17.07 -8.95
N GLY A 252 -0.47 16.74 -8.23
CA GLY A 252 -1.85 16.97 -8.66
C GLY A 252 -2.17 18.45 -8.94
N LEU A 253 -1.65 19.36 -8.11
CA LEU A 253 -1.80 20.80 -8.33
C LEU A 253 -1.05 21.28 -9.58
N ILE A 254 0.18 20.80 -9.80
CA ILE A 254 0.95 21.10 -11.02
C ILE A 254 0.15 20.64 -12.23
N LEU A 255 -0.36 19.40 -12.22
CA LEU A 255 -1.18 18.86 -13.29
C LEU A 255 -2.43 19.73 -13.53
N ASN A 256 -3.18 20.08 -12.49
CA ASN A 256 -4.38 20.92 -12.61
C ASN A 256 -4.07 22.28 -13.27
N LYS A 257 -3.03 22.97 -12.81
CA LYS A 257 -2.63 24.27 -13.37
C LYS A 257 -2.17 24.16 -14.82
N THR A 258 -1.42 23.12 -15.16
CA THR A 258 -0.91 22.91 -16.52
C THR A 258 -2.04 22.55 -17.48
N LEU A 259 -3.02 21.73 -17.08
CA LEU A 259 -4.17 21.36 -17.90
C LEU A 259 -5.14 22.51 -18.20
N SER A 260 -5.14 23.59 -17.41
CA SER A 260 -5.92 24.80 -17.71
C SER A 260 -5.51 25.47 -19.03
N GLN A 261 -4.31 25.18 -19.54
CA GLN A 261 -3.83 25.72 -20.81
C GLN A 261 -4.09 24.72 -21.95
N PRO A 262 -4.67 25.16 -23.10
CA PRO A 262 -5.10 24.25 -24.17
C PRO A 262 -3.95 23.45 -24.80
N GLN A 263 -2.73 24.01 -24.80
CA GLN A 263 -1.52 23.37 -25.33
C GLN A 263 -1.04 22.15 -24.52
N PHE A 264 -1.55 21.95 -23.30
CA PHE A 264 -1.17 20.86 -22.42
C PHE A 264 -2.27 19.80 -22.23
N ARG A 265 -3.40 19.86 -22.95
CA ARG A 265 -4.51 18.89 -22.75
C ARG A 265 -4.08 17.43 -22.91
N GLY A 266 -3.17 17.13 -23.83
CA GLY A 266 -2.62 15.78 -24.02
C GLY A 266 -1.83 15.25 -22.81
N MET A 267 -1.41 16.11 -21.89
CA MET A 267 -0.67 15.72 -20.68
C MET A 267 -1.49 14.81 -19.76
N ALA A 268 -2.82 14.99 -19.70
CA ALA A 268 -3.70 14.23 -18.80
C ALA A 268 -3.63 12.72 -19.06
N VAL A 269 -3.44 12.31 -20.32
CA VAL A 269 -3.36 10.92 -20.74
C VAL A 269 -2.03 10.28 -20.32
N PHE A 270 -0.95 11.06 -20.34
CA PHE A 270 0.39 10.57 -20.00
C PHE A 270 0.73 10.64 -18.51
N ALA A 271 0.02 11.46 -17.72
CA ALA A 271 0.29 11.62 -16.29
C ALA A 271 0.14 10.31 -15.49
N PRO A 272 -0.95 9.53 -15.63
CA PRO A 272 -1.07 8.22 -14.97
C PRO A 272 0.04 7.24 -15.36
N ILE A 273 0.48 7.26 -16.63
CA ILE A 273 1.54 6.37 -17.12
C ILE A 273 2.88 6.76 -16.49
N MET A 274 3.20 8.06 -16.48
CA MET A 274 4.47 8.57 -15.96
C MET A 274 4.58 8.36 -14.45
N CYS A 275 3.53 8.67 -13.70
CA CYS A 275 3.48 8.46 -12.26
C CYS A 275 3.43 6.96 -11.91
N GLY A 276 2.57 6.19 -12.59
CA GLY A 276 2.39 4.76 -12.34
C GLY A 276 3.65 3.95 -12.63
N VAL A 277 4.32 4.15 -13.78
CA VAL A 277 5.57 3.43 -14.08
C VAL A 277 6.66 3.76 -13.05
N GLY A 278 6.87 5.05 -12.75
CA GLY A 278 7.86 5.48 -11.77
C GLY A 278 7.61 4.96 -10.36
N GLY A 279 6.40 5.19 -9.84
CA GLY A 279 5.96 4.78 -8.51
C GLY A 279 6.01 3.27 -8.30
N ASN A 280 5.55 2.49 -9.28
CA ASN A 280 5.52 1.04 -9.17
C ASN A 280 6.93 0.42 -9.24
N LEU A 281 7.82 0.92 -10.13
CA LEU A 281 9.20 0.42 -10.21
C LEU A 281 9.99 0.71 -8.93
N VAL A 282 9.81 1.90 -8.34
CA VAL A 282 10.50 2.24 -7.08
C VAL A 282 9.96 1.44 -5.91
N ALA A 283 8.65 1.15 -5.87
CA ALA A 283 8.05 0.28 -4.86
C ALA A 283 8.61 -1.15 -4.94
N ILE A 284 8.74 -1.71 -6.15
CA ILE A 284 9.34 -3.03 -6.39
C ILE A 284 10.79 -3.07 -5.88
N GLN A 285 11.59 -2.07 -6.25
CA GLN A 285 12.99 -2.00 -5.80
C GLN A 285 13.10 -1.88 -4.28
N THR A 286 12.31 -0.98 -3.68
CA THR A 286 12.29 -0.76 -2.23
C THR A 286 11.91 -2.03 -1.47
N SER A 287 10.85 -2.72 -1.91
CA SER A 287 10.40 -3.97 -1.30
C SER A 287 11.44 -5.09 -1.42
N ARG A 288 12.13 -5.20 -2.56
CA ARG A 288 13.20 -6.18 -2.74
C ARG A 288 14.39 -5.93 -1.81
N ILE A 289 14.83 -4.67 -1.69
CA ILE A 289 15.93 -4.31 -0.78
C ILE A 289 15.50 -4.57 0.68
N SER A 290 14.26 -4.22 1.05
CA SER A 290 13.69 -4.49 2.37
C SER A 290 13.70 -5.99 2.69
N THR A 291 13.16 -6.84 1.81
CA THR A 291 13.17 -8.30 1.99
C THR A 291 14.58 -8.84 2.12
N HIS A 292 15.52 -8.38 1.29
CA HIS A 292 16.92 -8.79 1.40
C HIS A 292 17.52 -8.38 2.76
N LEU A 293 17.21 -7.19 3.29
CA LEU A 293 17.66 -6.76 4.62
C LEU A 293 17.04 -7.59 5.75
N HIS A 294 15.76 -7.96 5.64
CA HIS A 294 15.11 -8.83 6.62
C HIS A 294 15.65 -10.26 6.65
N LEU A 295 16.12 -10.77 5.51
CA LEU A 295 16.72 -12.10 5.43
C LEU A 295 18.14 -12.15 6.01
N TRP A 296 18.91 -11.06 5.85
CA TRP A 296 20.36 -11.07 6.09
C TRP A 296 20.84 -10.09 7.17
N GLY A 297 19.97 -9.27 7.73
CA GLY A 297 20.32 -8.22 8.67
C GLY A 297 19.34 -8.11 9.83
N THR A 298 19.81 -7.51 10.91
CA THR A 298 18.96 -7.12 12.04
C THR A 298 18.55 -5.65 11.89
N PRO A 299 17.30 -5.28 12.19
CA PRO A 299 16.87 -3.89 12.18
C PRO A 299 17.80 -3.01 13.05
N GLY A 300 18.17 -1.83 12.55
CA GLY A 300 19.09 -0.90 13.21
C GLY A 300 20.56 -1.09 12.85
N VAL A 301 21.00 -2.28 12.45
CA VAL A 301 22.39 -2.55 12.06
C VAL A 301 22.49 -2.78 10.57
N LEU A 302 23.21 -1.91 9.88
CA LEU A 302 23.42 -2.04 8.44
C LEU A 302 24.52 -3.08 8.16
N PRO A 303 24.31 -4.00 7.19
CA PRO A 303 25.35 -4.94 6.79
C PRO A 303 26.63 -4.26 6.28
N LEU A 304 27.77 -4.94 6.37
CA LEU A 304 29.08 -4.38 6.02
C LEU A 304 29.15 -3.87 4.57
N TRP A 305 28.53 -4.59 3.63
CA TRP A 305 28.43 -4.19 2.22
C TRP A 305 27.56 -2.95 1.99
N MET A 306 26.63 -2.64 2.91
CA MET A 306 25.77 -1.45 2.83
C MET A 306 26.21 -0.29 3.73
N LYS A 307 27.41 -0.33 4.32
CA LYS A 307 27.82 0.59 5.39
C LYS A 307 27.76 2.08 5.01
N LYS A 308 27.95 2.44 3.74
CA LYS A 308 27.80 3.83 3.25
C LYS A 308 26.34 4.30 3.39
N CYS A 309 26.15 5.44 4.05
CA CYS A 309 24.83 6.02 4.31
C CYS A 309 24.27 6.73 3.07
N TRP A 310 25.14 7.39 2.34
CA TRP A 310 24.86 8.05 1.08
C TRP A 310 25.70 7.38 -0.02
N PRO A 311 25.19 6.30 -0.64
CA PRO A 311 25.82 5.75 -1.83
C PRO A 311 25.87 6.82 -2.93
N SER A 312 26.92 6.83 -3.75
CA SER A 312 26.91 7.64 -4.97
C SER A 312 25.96 7.02 -6.01
N PRO A 313 25.44 7.80 -6.98
CA PRO A 313 24.63 7.25 -8.06
C PRO A 313 25.34 6.12 -8.81
N CYS A 314 26.65 6.29 -9.06
CA CYS A 314 27.49 5.25 -9.67
C CYS A 314 27.56 3.97 -8.81
N SER A 315 27.56 4.07 -7.48
CA SER A 315 27.47 2.89 -6.60
C SER A 315 26.11 2.20 -6.69
N THR A 316 25.03 2.96 -6.93
CA THR A 316 23.67 2.43 -7.05
C THR A 316 23.48 1.68 -8.37
N PHE A 317 24.03 2.19 -9.47
CA PHE A 317 23.78 1.64 -10.81
C PHE A 317 24.93 0.81 -11.38
N CYS A 318 26.18 1.15 -11.09
CA CYS A 318 27.37 0.56 -11.72
C CYS A 318 28.07 -0.50 -10.86
N SER A 319 27.57 -0.79 -9.65
CA SER A 319 28.16 -1.86 -8.81
C SER A 319 27.67 -3.24 -9.24
N SER A 320 28.46 -4.27 -8.94
CA SER A 320 28.12 -5.67 -9.19
C SER A 320 27.17 -6.26 -8.14
N GLU A 321 26.64 -5.44 -7.22
CA GLU A 321 25.72 -5.89 -6.18
C GLU A 321 24.35 -6.32 -6.75
N ILE A 322 23.65 -7.19 -6.03
CA ILE A 322 22.32 -7.68 -6.40
C ILE A 322 21.33 -6.51 -6.51
N ASN A 323 21.40 -5.55 -5.59
CA ASN A 323 20.54 -4.37 -5.58
C ASN A 323 20.76 -3.48 -6.81
N ALA A 324 22.03 -3.28 -7.21
CA ALA A 324 22.39 -2.52 -8.40
C ALA A 324 21.99 -3.24 -9.69
N THR A 325 22.09 -4.57 -9.71
CA THR A 325 21.61 -5.40 -10.82
C THR A 325 20.10 -5.27 -10.98
N SER A 326 19.35 -5.35 -9.88
CA SER A 326 17.88 -5.11 -9.89
C SER A 326 17.56 -3.70 -10.41
N ALA A 327 18.26 -2.66 -9.94
CA ALA A 327 18.05 -1.28 -10.39
C ALA A 327 18.31 -1.12 -11.90
N ARG A 328 19.37 -1.74 -12.44
CA ARG A 328 19.64 -1.72 -13.89
C ARG A 328 18.55 -2.41 -14.71
N VAL A 329 18.06 -3.57 -14.25
CA VAL A 329 16.97 -4.29 -14.94
C VAL A 329 15.70 -3.44 -14.97
N LEU A 330 15.34 -2.82 -13.85
CA LEU A 330 14.17 -1.93 -13.78
C LEU A 330 14.35 -0.69 -14.66
N LEU A 331 15.56 -0.13 -14.74
CA LEU A 331 15.85 1.01 -15.62
C LEU A 331 15.76 0.64 -17.11
N VAL A 332 16.25 -0.53 -17.50
CA VAL A 332 16.13 -1.04 -18.89
C VAL A 332 14.67 -1.26 -19.26
N LEU A 333 13.82 -1.65 -18.31
CA LEU A 333 12.38 -1.86 -18.55
C LEU A 333 11.60 -0.57 -18.83
N VAL A 334 12.13 0.60 -18.45
CA VAL A 334 11.48 1.91 -18.64
C VAL A 334 11.22 2.19 -20.12
N VAL A 335 12.24 2.06 -20.97
CA VAL A 335 12.12 2.38 -22.41
C VAL A 335 11.05 1.54 -23.12
N PRO A 336 11.10 0.19 -23.11
CA PRO A 336 10.08 -0.62 -23.76
C PRO A 336 8.70 -0.44 -23.11
N GLY A 337 8.63 -0.24 -21.79
CA GLY A 337 7.37 0.01 -21.10
C GLY A 337 6.69 1.29 -21.56
N HIS A 338 7.41 2.42 -21.56
CA HIS A 338 6.88 3.71 -22.02
C HIS A 338 6.54 3.71 -23.51
N LEU A 339 7.35 3.04 -24.36
CA LEU A 339 7.04 2.88 -25.78
C LEU A 339 5.76 2.07 -26.02
N ALA A 340 5.54 0.99 -25.25
CA ALA A 340 4.33 0.19 -25.34
C ALA A 340 3.09 1.01 -24.96
N PHE A 341 3.14 1.74 -23.83
CA PHE A 341 2.04 2.61 -23.42
C PHE A 341 1.80 3.75 -24.41
N PHE A 342 2.87 4.39 -24.92
CA PHE A 342 2.75 5.41 -25.95
C PHE A 342 2.07 4.87 -27.21
N SER A 343 2.44 3.66 -27.64
CA SER A 343 1.84 3.01 -28.82
C SER A 343 0.33 2.79 -28.60
N ILE A 344 -0.07 2.28 -27.43
CA ILE A 344 -1.49 2.09 -27.10
C ILE A 344 -2.23 3.44 -27.10
N VAL A 345 -1.66 4.46 -26.49
CA VAL A 345 -2.25 5.81 -26.45
C VAL A 345 -2.39 6.39 -27.87
N SER A 346 -1.39 6.21 -28.73
CA SER A 346 -1.45 6.67 -30.12
C SER A 346 -2.52 5.97 -30.96
N LEU A 347 -2.88 4.72 -30.63
CA LEU A 347 -3.95 3.97 -31.28
C LEU A 347 -5.34 4.38 -30.78
N LEU A 348 -5.47 4.68 -29.48
CA LEU A 348 -6.75 5.04 -28.86
C LEU A 348 -7.10 6.51 -29.04
N GLU A 349 -6.12 7.40 -29.01
CA GLU A 349 -6.29 8.86 -29.03
C GLU A 349 -5.47 9.52 -30.15
N SER A 350 -5.84 9.22 -31.41
CA SER A 350 -5.10 9.67 -32.59
C SER A 350 -5.10 11.19 -32.84
N GLN A 351 -6.01 11.95 -32.22
CA GLN A 351 -6.22 13.39 -32.50
C GLN A 351 -5.58 14.34 -31.47
N SER A 352 -5.29 13.87 -30.25
CA SER A 352 -4.83 14.68 -29.11
C SER A 352 -3.34 14.52 -28.79
N VAL A 353 -2.67 13.55 -29.43
CA VAL A 353 -1.30 13.15 -29.08
C VAL A 353 -0.29 13.72 -30.09
N PRO A 354 0.70 14.52 -29.64
CA PRO A 354 1.79 14.96 -30.50
C PRO A 354 2.69 13.76 -30.87
N SER A 355 2.46 13.20 -32.07
CA SER A 355 3.24 12.08 -32.63
C SER A 355 4.53 12.53 -33.31
N GLU A 356 5.18 13.56 -32.76
CA GLU A 356 6.47 14.01 -33.27
C GLU A 356 7.60 13.23 -32.60
N ARG A 357 8.60 12.81 -33.38
CA ARG A 357 9.78 12.10 -32.87
C ARG A 357 10.46 12.85 -31.71
N THR A 358 10.47 14.18 -31.80
CA THR A 358 11.00 15.09 -30.77
C THR A 358 10.27 14.93 -29.43
N PHE A 359 8.94 14.85 -29.44
CA PHE A 359 8.15 14.65 -28.23
C PHE A 359 8.40 13.27 -27.61
N VAL A 360 8.43 12.21 -28.43
CA VAL A 360 8.72 10.85 -27.96
C VAL A 360 10.08 10.76 -27.28
N LEU A 361 11.11 11.38 -27.86
CA LEU A 361 12.45 11.42 -27.27
C LEU A 361 12.48 12.16 -25.92
N LEU A 362 11.84 13.33 -25.83
CA LEU A 362 11.74 14.10 -24.58
C LEU A 362 10.96 13.34 -23.51
N TYR A 363 9.87 12.66 -23.90
CA TYR A 363 9.05 11.85 -23.01
C TYR A 363 9.83 10.66 -22.44
N LEU A 364 10.56 9.93 -23.29
CA LEU A 364 11.42 8.83 -22.85
C LEU A 364 12.55 9.30 -21.94
N LEU A 365 13.17 10.44 -22.26
CA LEU A 365 14.20 11.05 -21.42
C LEU A 365 13.63 11.43 -20.04
N ALA A 366 12.45 12.04 -20.01
CA ALA A 366 11.76 12.40 -18.76
C ALA A 366 11.49 11.16 -17.89
N GLY A 367 10.97 10.07 -18.48
CA GLY A 367 10.72 8.81 -17.76
C GLY A 367 12.01 8.17 -17.24
N LEU A 368 13.08 8.15 -18.04
CA LEU A 368 14.40 7.66 -17.63
C LEU A 368 14.98 8.48 -16.46
N VAL A 369 14.90 9.81 -16.54
CA VAL A 369 15.37 10.71 -15.47
C VAL A 369 14.56 10.47 -14.20
N GLN A 370 13.23 10.42 -14.28
CA GLN A 370 12.35 10.17 -13.13
C GLN A 370 12.72 8.86 -12.43
N VAL A 371 12.76 7.74 -13.18
CA VAL A 371 13.04 6.42 -12.59
C VAL A 371 14.46 6.34 -12.04
N THR A 372 15.44 6.95 -12.70
CA THR A 372 16.83 6.99 -12.20
C THR A 372 16.90 7.71 -10.85
N VAL A 373 16.25 8.87 -10.73
CA VAL A 373 16.20 9.63 -9.46
C VAL A 373 15.50 8.79 -8.38
N LEU A 374 14.36 8.19 -8.69
CA LEU A 374 13.59 7.39 -7.74
C LEU A 374 14.34 6.14 -7.25
N LEU A 375 14.97 5.37 -8.14
CA LEU A 375 15.73 4.18 -7.78
C LEU A 375 16.96 4.53 -6.92
N HIS A 376 17.60 5.67 -7.19
CA HIS A 376 18.68 6.17 -6.35
C HIS A 376 18.20 6.55 -4.95
N LEU A 377 17.10 7.32 -4.88
CA LEU A 377 16.50 7.69 -3.61
C LEU A 377 15.98 6.49 -2.83
N ALA A 378 15.55 5.42 -3.49
CA ALA A 378 15.17 4.17 -2.83
C ALA A 378 16.34 3.54 -2.05
N ASP A 379 17.52 3.43 -2.65
CA ASP A 379 18.70 2.88 -1.98
C ASP A 379 19.10 3.72 -0.77
N VAL A 380 19.05 5.06 -0.89
CA VAL A 380 19.34 5.97 0.24
C VAL A 380 18.27 5.85 1.33
N ALA A 381 16.99 5.91 0.96
CA ALA A 381 15.86 5.90 1.89
C ALA A 381 15.79 4.61 2.70
N VAL A 382 15.98 3.44 2.05
CA VAL A 382 15.98 2.14 2.72
C VAL A 382 17.11 2.04 3.74
N ARG A 383 18.32 2.50 3.39
CA ARG A 383 19.46 2.51 4.33
C ARG A 383 19.19 3.42 5.53
N LEU A 384 18.58 4.58 5.31
CA LEU A 384 18.24 5.52 6.38
C LEU A 384 17.15 4.95 7.30
N ALA A 385 16.08 4.38 6.74
CA ALA A 385 15.00 3.76 7.49
C ALA A 385 15.53 2.58 8.32
N TRP A 386 16.33 1.71 7.71
CA TRP A 386 16.88 0.54 8.39
C TRP A 386 17.78 0.90 9.57
N ARG A 387 18.62 1.94 9.45
CA ARG A 387 19.45 2.44 10.56
C ARG A 387 18.62 2.95 11.74
N ARG A 388 17.44 3.49 11.47
CA ARG A 388 16.49 3.95 12.50
C ARG A 388 15.61 2.82 13.04
N ALA A 389 15.88 1.57 12.67
CA ALA A 389 15.05 0.40 12.98
C ALA A 389 13.59 0.54 12.52
N LEU A 390 13.37 1.29 11.44
CA LEU A 390 12.07 1.43 10.79
C LEU A 390 11.97 0.41 9.64
N ASP A 391 10.80 -0.21 9.48
CA ASP A 391 10.53 -1.08 8.33
C ASP A 391 10.48 -0.22 7.05
N PRO A 392 11.38 -0.43 6.07
CA PRO A 392 11.39 0.34 4.83
C PRO A 392 10.12 0.18 4.00
N ASP A 393 9.40 -0.95 4.13
CA ASP A 393 8.15 -1.17 3.38
C ASP A 393 7.03 -0.23 3.87
N ASP A 394 6.98 0.03 5.18
CA ASP A 394 5.95 0.86 5.79
C ASP A 394 6.27 2.37 5.66
N HIS A 395 7.54 2.73 5.50
CA HIS A 395 8.00 4.12 5.51
C HIS A 395 8.48 4.60 4.14
N CYS A 396 9.37 3.87 3.48
CA CYS A 396 10.00 4.34 2.24
C CYS A 396 9.07 4.25 1.03
N ILE A 397 8.29 3.17 0.90
CA ILE A 397 7.42 2.97 -0.27
C ILE A 397 6.42 4.12 -0.45
N PRO A 398 5.65 4.54 0.59
CA PRO A 398 4.74 5.68 0.44
C PRO A 398 5.46 6.95 0.01
N TYR A 399 6.59 7.29 0.63
CA TYR A 399 7.34 8.50 0.31
C TYR A 399 7.86 8.52 -1.11
N LEU A 400 8.48 7.43 -1.55
CA LEU A 400 9.09 7.34 -2.87
C LEU A 400 8.02 7.33 -3.96
N THR A 401 6.86 6.72 -3.70
CA THR A 401 5.73 6.74 -4.64
C THR A 401 5.14 8.14 -4.76
N GLY A 402 4.86 8.82 -3.64
CA GLY A 402 4.35 10.19 -3.67
C GLY A 402 5.35 11.19 -4.29
N LEU A 403 6.65 11.00 -4.06
CA LEU A 403 7.69 11.75 -4.76
C LEU A 403 7.72 11.42 -6.25
N GLY A 404 7.46 10.17 -6.61
CA GLY A 404 7.32 9.72 -8.00
C GLY A 404 6.18 10.41 -8.73
N ASP A 405 5.05 10.65 -8.06
CA ASP A 405 3.93 11.40 -8.62
C ASP A 405 4.31 12.87 -8.89
N LEU A 406 4.98 13.51 -7.93
CA LEU A 406 5.44 14.89 -8.06
C LEU A 406 6.50 15.05 -9.17
N LEU A 407 7.50 14.17 -9.18
CA LEU A 407 8.54 14.19 -10.21
C LEU A 407 7.98 13.84 -11.59
N GLY A 408 7.09 12.85 -11.67
CA GLY A 408 6.46 12.42 -12.91
C GLY A 408 5.62 13.51 -13.54
N THR A 409 4.72 14.13 -12.78
CA THR A 409 3.90 15.26 -13.25
C THR A 409 4.76 16.48 -13.61
N GLY A 410 5.75 16.84 -12.79
CA GLY A 410 6.65 17.96 -13.05
C GLY A 410 7.51 17.78 -14.30
N LEU A 411 8.15 16.61 -14.46
CA LEU A 411 8.98 16.31 -15.64
C LEU A 411 8.13 16.20 -16.92
N LEU A 412 6.92 15.67 -16.81
CA LEU A 412 5.98 15.64 -17.93
C LEU A 412 5.55 17.06 -18.34
N ALA A 413 5.27 17.94 -17.40
CA ALA A 413 4.96 19.35 -17.70
C ALA A 413 6.13 20.04 -18.42
N LEU A 414 7.37 19.81 -17.95
CA LEU A 414 8.59 20.30 -18.60
C LEU A 414 8.76 19.73 -20.01
N CYS A 415 8.43 18.45 -20.22
CA CYS A 415 8.48 17.81 -21.53
C CYS A 415 7.53 18.49 -22.54
N PHE A 416 6.29 18.75 -22.15
CA PHE A 416 5.32 19.46 -23.01
C PHE A 416 5.75 20.91 -23.25
N LEU A 417 6.29 21.59 -22.24
CA LEU A 417 6.80 22.96 -22.38
C LEU A 417 7.98 23.01 -23.35
N ALA A 418 8.97 22.12 -23.19
CA ALA A 418 10.14 22.03 -24.06
C ALA A 418 9.74 21.70 -25.51
N HIS A 419 8.81 20.76 -25.70
CA HIS A 419 8.28 20.44 -27.03
C HIS A 419 7.57 21.63 -27.67
N GLY A 420 6.75 22.37 -26.90
CA GLY A 420 6.12 23.59 -27.37
C GLY A 420 7.13 24.64 -27.83
N LEU A 421 8.16 24.91 -27.02
CA LEU A 421 9.24 25.85 -27.34
C LEU A 421 10.03 25.45 -28.59
N LEU A 422 10.35 24.16 -28.75
CA LEU A 422 11.05 23.63 -29.93
C LEU A 422 10.21 23.77 -31.20
N ARG A 423 8.88 23.72 -31.08
CA ARG A 423 7.97 23.85 -32.22
C ARG A 423 7.70 25.30 -32.62
N THR A 424 7.62 26.22 -31.67
CA THR A 424 7.28 27.64 -31.93
C THR A 424 8.48 28.56 -32.07
N GLY A 425 9.67 28.17 -31.59
CA GLY A 425 10.89 29.00 -31.68
C GLY A 425 10.83 30.34 -30.91
N VAL A 426 9.77 30.60 -30.15
CA VAL A 426 9.50 31.88 -29.49
C VAL A 426 9.05 31.62 -28.04
N TRP A 427 9.71 32.32 -27.10
CA TRP A 427 9.39 32.36 -25.68
C TRP A 427 7.97 32.91 -25.45
N PRO A 428 7.17 32.39 -24.48
CA PRO A 428 5.94 33.07 -24.09
C PRO A 428 6.34 34.36 -23.38
N SER A 429 6.27 35.49 -24.10
CA SER A 429 6.39 36.82 -23.53
C SER A 429 5.38 36.98 -22.38
N SER A 430 5.83 37.65 -21.33
CA SER A 430 5.07 38.00 -20.13
C SER A 430 3.65 38.52 -20.43
N PRO A 431 2.69 38.34 -19.50
CA PRO A 431 1.33 38.83 -19.68
C PRO A 431 1.28 40.33 -19.43
N LEU A 432 1.57 41.14 -20.45
CA LEU A 432 1.31 42.58 -20.49
C LEU A 432 1.58 43.07 -21.91
N ASP A 433 0.64 42.84 -22.83
CA ASP A 433 0.48 43.71 -24.00
C ASP A 433 -1.02 43.74 -24.36
N PRO A 434 -1.70 44.90 -24.29
CA PRO A 434 -3.08 45.02 -24.71
C PRO A 434 -3.15 44.97 -26.24
N ALA A 435 -4.13 44.22 -26.76
CA ALA A 435 -4.41 44.13 -28.19
C ALA A 435 -4.71 45.52 -28.79
N PRO A 436 -4.20 45.84 -29.99
CA PRO A 436 -4.62 47.06 -30.70
C PRO A 436 -6.07 46.89 -31.16
N GLY A 437 -6.92 47.85 -30.80
CA GLY A 437 -8.33 47.88 -31.16
C GLY A 437 -8.56 48.03 -32.67
N PRO A 438 -9.74 47.62 -33.17
CA PRO A 438 -10.06 47.70 -34.59
C PRO A 438 -10.27 49.15 -35.03
N SER A 439 -9.57 49.54 -36.10
CA SER A 439 -9.81 50.77 -36.89
C SER A 439 -10.92 50.56 -37.91
#